data_AF-A0A1Z2KUJ7-F1
#
_entry.id   AF-A0A1Z2KUJ7-F1
#
_cell.length_a   1.000
_cell.length_b   1.000
_cell.length_c   1.000
_cell.angle_alpha   90.00
_cell.angle_beta   90.00
_cell.angle_gamma   90.00
#
_symmetry.space_group_name_H-M   'P 1'
#
loop_
_entity.id
_entity.type
_entity.pdbx_description
1 polymer ?
#
loop_
_entity_poly.entity_id
_entity_poly.type
_entity_poly.pdbx_seq_one_letter_code
_entity_poly.pdbx_strand_id
1 'polypeptide(L)'
;MNAAQHTPARSARRRTARLAAAAALLLLPATAPGALAVPAQAASSCTVNGVPQPGPVINGTPGNDTVICSFLDTGHVINALAGNDTITFSGDIRGRLNAGDGADAVTTNRGSHLFPEGDLDGQFGRDRITISGTAEGKVRGGQDSDQIDLDNATTAQSTLVRGARGDDRVTFHSGVVNKGSVEGFDGNDVIVVPDNQGVVDGGAGVDVCRVGGNPPLNCEVRRR
;
A
#
# COMPACT_ATOMS: atom_id res chain seq x y z
N MET A 1 -35.87 48.43 -81.47
CA MET A 1 -36.40 47.20 -80.85
C MET A 1 -35.87 47.17 -79.42
N ASN A 2 -36.66 47.12 -78.34
CA ASN A 2 -38.13 47.17 -78.23
C ASN A 2 -38.56 48.01 -77.01
N ALA A 3 -39.88 48.22 -76.89
CA ALA A 3 -40.61 48.89 -75.81
C ALA A 3 -40.05 48.63 -74.39
N ALA A 4 -39.94 49.57 -73.44
CA ALA A 4 -40.75 50.72 -73.02
C ALA A 4 -41.78 50.43 -71.91
N GLN A 5 -41.87 51.39 -70.97
CA GLN A 5 -43.04 51.71 -70.11
C GLN A 5 -43.40 50.72 -68.97
N HIS A 6 -44.06 51.11 -67.86
CA HIS A 6 -44.62 52.43 -67.47
C HIS A 6 -44.51 52.69 -65.94
N THR A 7 -44.49 53.97 -65.55
CA THR A 7 -44.80 54.55 -64.20
C THR A 7 -46.32 54.44 -63.86
N PRO A 8 -46.85 54.72 -62.64
CA PRO A 8 -46.39 55.60 -61.53
C PRO A 8 -46.46 54.89 -60.13
N ALA A 9 -46.68 55.44 -58.91
CA ALA A 9 -47.10 56.78 -58.43
C ALA A 9 -46.74 57.15 -56.95
N ARG A 10 -46.46 58.44 -56.74
CA ARG A 10 -46.79 59.38 -55.64
C ARG A 10 -47.22 58.93 -54.21
N SER A 11 -46.68 59.70 -53.23
CA SER A 11 -47.37 60.34 -52.06
C SER A 11 -47.62 59.52 -50.77
N ALA A 12 -47.55 60.06 -49.53
CA ALA A 12 -46.88 61.24 -48.94
C ALA A 12 -47.12 61.29 -47.40
N ARG A 13 -46.41 62.18 -46.67
CA ARG A 13 -46.71 62.66 -45.27
C ARG A 13 -46.55 61.61 -44.14
N ARG A 14 -46.43 61.95 -42.83
CA ARG A 14 -45.84 63.10 -42.07
C ARG A 14 -45.76 62.72 -40.55
N ARG A 15 -44.84 63.36 -39.81
CA ARG A 15 -44.93 63.70 -38.36
C ARG A 15 -45.00 62.57 -37.28
N THR A 16 -43.87 62.39 -36.60
CA THR A 16 -43.69 62.54 -35.13
C THR A 16 -44.90 62.58 -34.16
N ALA A 17 -44.96 61.59 -33.26
CA ALA A 17 -45.38 61.70 -31.84
C ALA A 17 -44.60 60.60 -31.07
N ARG A 18 -43.80 60.86 -30.03
CA ARG A 18 -44.08 61.31 -28.63
C ARG A 18 -44.73 60.26 -27.72
N LEU A 19 -44.02 59.98 -26.62
CA LEU A 19 -44.47 59.49 -25.30
C LEU A 19 -45.03 58.06 -25.18
N ALA A 20 -44.19 57.15 -24.65
CA ALA A 20 -44.50 56.37 -23.45
C ALA A 20 -43.18 55.97 -22.76
N ALA A 21 -43.16 55.92 -21.43
CA ALA A 21 -42.03 55.38 -20.67
C ALA A 21 -42.42 54.01 -20.11
N ALA A 22 -41.53 53.03 -20.24
CA ALA A 22 -41.68 51.72 -19.61
C ALA A 22 -40.33 51.33 -18.97
N ALA A 23 -40.26 51.37 -17.65
CA ALA A 23 -39.08 50.97 -16.90
C ALA A 23 -39.05 49.43 -16.78
N ALA A 24 -38.41 48.77 -17.74
CA ALA A 24 -38.10 47.35 -17.63
C ALA A 24 -36.89 47.17 -16.70
N LEU A 25 -37.13 46.68 -15.49
CA LEU A 25 -36.07 46.38 -14.53
C LEU A 25 -35.29 45.15 -15.02
N LEU A 26 -34.07 45.36 -15.52
CA LEU A 26 -33.18 44.29 -16.00
C LEU A 26 -32.63 43.48 -14.83
N LEU A 27 -33.44 42.52 -14.35
CA LEU A 27 -32.95 41.40 -13.56
C LEU A 27 -31.99 40.59 -14.42
N LEU A 28 -30.70 40.63 -14.05
CA LEU A 28 -29.66 39.73 -14.52
C LEU A 28 -29.37 38.72 -13.41
N PRO A 29 -29.99 37.52 -13.42
CA PRO A 29 -29.48 36.41 -12.62
C PRO A 29 -28.12 36.03 -13.18
N ALA A 30 -27.06 36.21 -12.40
CA ALA A 30 -25.73 35.81 -12.82
C ALA A 30 -25.72 34.30 -13.10
N THR A 31 -25.31 33.90 -14.31
CA THR A 31 -24.99 32.51 -14.62
C THR A 31 -23.72 32.15 -13.85
N ALA A 32 -23.89 31.68 -12.61
CA ALA A 32 -22.80 31.14 -11.81
C ALA A 32 -22.07 30.07 -12.65
N PRO A 33 -20.75 30.17 -12.87
CA PRO A 33 -20.01 29.10 -13.50
C PRO A 33 -20.25 27.83 -12.70
N GLY A 34 -20.80 26.80 -13.35
CA GLY A 34 -21.03 25.52 -12.70
C GLY A 34 -19.69 24.97 -12.24
N ALA A 35 -19.45 25.03 -10.92
CA ALA A 35 -18.27 24.42 -10.32
C ALA A 35 -18.39 22.91 -10.52
N LEU A 36 -17.79 22.42 -11.61
CA LEU A 36 -17.62 21.00 -11.85
C LEU A 36 -16.89 20.45 -10.62
N ALA A 37 -17.59 19.65 -9.83
CA ALA A 37 -17.01 18.98 -8.70
C ALA A 37 -15.86 18.12 -9.24
N VAL A 38 -14.62 18.56 -9.00
CA VAL A 38 -13.44 17.75 -9.25
C VAL A 38 -13.70 16.44 -8.51
N PRO A 39 -13.64 15.27 -9.18
CA PRO A 39 -13.85 14.01 -8.49
C PRO A 39 -12.91 13.98 -7.29
N ALA A 40 -13.45 13.66 -6.11
CA ALA A 40 -12.65 13.52 -4.91
C ALA A 40 -11.64 12.40 -5.17
N GLN A 41 -10.42 12.82 -5.54
CA GLN A 41 -9.31 11.92 -5.86
C GLN A 41 -9.15 11.01 -4.66
N ALA A 42 -9.29 9.69 -4.87
CA ALA A 42 -9.17 8.72 -3.80
C ALA A 42 -7.83 8.98 -3.11
N ALA A 43 -7.88 9.30 -1.81
CA ALA A 43 -6.70 9.78 -1.10
C ALA A 43 -5.61 8.71 -1.19
N SER A 44 -4.52 9.05 -1.89
CA SER A 44 -3.41 8.14 -2.12
C SER A 44 -2.90 7.64 -0.78
N SER A 45 -3.02 6.34 -0.56
CA SER A 45 -2.71 5.72 0.73
C SER A 45 -1.20 5.62 0.97
N CYS A 46 -0.41 5.64 -0.12
CA CYS A 46 1.03 5.44 -0.14
C CYS A 46 1.76 6.57 -0.89
N THR A 47 2.88 7.04 -0.34
CA THR A 47 3.84 7.88 -1.05
C THR A 47 5.10 7.08 -1.38
N VAL A 48 5.71 7.35 -2.54
CA VAL A 48 7.04 6.87 -2.95
C VAL A 48 7.91 8.10 -3.14
N ASN A 49 9.00 8.22 -2.38
CA ASN A 49 9.88 9.40 -2.34
C ASN A 49 9.13 10.72 -2.10
N GLY A 50 8.07 10.66 -1.28
CA GLY A 50 7.18 11.80 -1.00
C GLY A 50 6.16 12.13 -2.10
N VAL A 51 6.22 11.45 -3.26
CA VAL A 51 5.22 11.58 -4.34
C VAL A 51 4.05 10.62 -4.05
N PRO A 52 2.80 11.11 -3.94
CA PRO A 52 1.63 10.24 -3.73
C PRO A 52 1.40 9.31 -4.93
N GLN A 53 1.34 8.00 -4.67
CA GLN A 53 1.01 6.98 -5.66
C GLN A 53 -0.42 6.47 -5.43
N PRO A 54 -1.32 6.52 -6.43
CA PRO A 54 -2.62 5.89 -6.35
C PRO A 54 -2.49 4.36 -6.52
N GLY A 55 -3.37 3.60 -5.88
CA GLY A 55 -3.55 2.17 -6.18
C GLY A 55 -4.18 1.94 -7.58
N PRO A 56 -4.22 0.69 -8.07
CA PRO A 56 -3.89 -0.53 -7.32
C PRO A 56 -2.42 -0.96 -7.41
N VAL A 57 -1.62 -0.42 -8.34
CA VAL A 57 -0.20 -0.79 -8.49
C VAL A 57 0.66 0.41 -8.16
N ILE A 58 1.40 0.28 -7.06
CA ILE A 58 2.35 1.27 -6.54
C ILE A 58 3.74 0.78 -6.88
N ASN A 59 4.44 1.49 -7.77
CA ASN A 59 5.79 1.12 -8.17
C ASN A 59 6.82 2.09 -7.60
N GLY A 60 7.94 1.54 -7.18
CA GLY A 60 9.16 2.27 -6.91
C GLY A 60 9.98 2.58 -8.16
N THR A 61 11.27 2.81 -7.96
CA THR A 61 12.27 3.07 -8.99
C THR A 61 13.40 2.02 -8.96
N PRO A 62 14.28 1.93 -9.97
CA PRO A 62 15.44 1.02 -9.93
C PRO A 62 16.59 1.50 -9.01
N GLY A 63 16.27 2.19 -7.91
CA GLY A 63 17.20 2.59 -6.86
C GLY A 63 16.47 3.05 -5.60
N ASN A 64 17.20 3.08 -4.49
CA ASN A 64 16.72 3.24 -3.11
C ASN A 64 15.55 4.23 -2.93
N ASP A 65 14.37 3.70 -2.64
CA ASP A 65 13.14 4.43 -2.41
C ASP A 65 12.75 4.50 -0.92
N THR A 66 12.00 5.55 -0.57
CA THR A 66 11.24 5.64 0.69
C THR A 66 9.75 5.52 0.40
N VAL A 67 9.15 4.40 0.79
CA VAL A 67 7.73 4.10 0.61
C VAL A 67 7.00 4.22 1.95
N ILE A 68 5.99 5.09 2.06
CA ILE A 68 5.24 5.30 3.30
C ILE A 68 3.75 5.15 3.02
N CYS A 69 3.12 4.15 3.66
CA CYS A 69 1.73 3.76 3.46
C CYS A 69 0.90 3.88 4.75
N SER A 70 -0.22 4.59 4.66
CA SER A 70 -1.25 4.64 5.71
C SER A 70 -2.18 3.43 5.69
N PHE A 71 -2.42 2.84 4.52
CA PHE A 71 -3.10 1.55 4.32
C PHE A 71 -2.76 0.96 2.94
N LEU A 72 -3.01 -0.34 2.76
CA LEU A 72 -2.88 -1.04 1.48
C LEU A 72 -4.06 -2.01 1.31
N ASP A 73 -4.99 -1.69 0.41
CA ASP A 73 -6.23 -2.45 0.22
C ASP A 73 -6.04 -3.82 -0.45
N THR A 74 -7.06 -4.67 -0.32
CA THR A 74 -7.11 -6.00 -0.97
C THR A 74 -6.95 -5.87 -2.48
N GLY A 75 -5.94 -6.56 -3.03
CA GLY A 75 -5.62 -6.49 -4.47
C GLY A 75 -4.77 -5.28 -4.88
N HIS A 76 -4.40 -4.39 -3.96
CA HIS A 76 -3.30 -3.46 -4.20
C HIS A 76 -1.95 -4.20 -4.07
N VAL A 77 -0.97 -3.77 -4.86
CA VAL A 77 0.39 -4.32 -4.87
C VAL A 77 1.39 -3.17 -4.85
N ILE A 78 2.35 -3.23 -3.93
CA ILE A 78 3.58 -2.44 -3.97
C ILE A 78 4.67 -3.31 -4.60
N ASN A 79 5.43 -2.75 -5.55
CA ASN A 79 6.70 -3.29 -6.01
C ASN A 79 7.73 -2.18 -5.83
N ALA A 80 8.66 -2.27 -4.88
CA ALA A 80 9.69 -1.23 -4.71
C ALA A 80 10.79 -1.35 -5.79
N LEU A 81 11.02 -2.58 -6.28
CA LEU A 81 11.75 -3.00 -7.48
C LEU A 81 13.21 -3.38 -7.24
N ALA A 82 14.12 -2.42 -7.09
CA ALA A 82 15.55 -2.69 -6.95
C ALA A 82 16.29 -1.50 -6.34
N GLY A 83 17.26 -1.75 -5.48
CA GLY A 83 17.87 -0.74 -4.61
C GLY A 83 17.87 -1.24 -3.17
N ASN A 84 18.20 -0.41 -2.19
CA ASN A 84 17.95 -0.77 -0.78
C ASN A 84 16.86 0.15 -0.24
N ASP A 85 15.65 -0.37 -0.21
CA ASP A 85 14.43 0.42 -0.01
C ASP A 85 14.02 0.55 1.47
N THR A 86 13.12 1.48 1.78
CA THR A 86 12.57 1.66 3.13
C THR A 86 11.06 1.80 3.06
N ILE A 87 10.36 0.74 3.46
CA ILE A 87 8.90 0.61 3.36
C ILE A 87 8.29 0.66 4.77
N THR A 88 7.45 1.66 5.04
CA THR A 88 6.79 1.85 6.34
C THR A 88 5.27 1.85 6.22
N PHE A 89 4.61 0.99 7.00
CA PHE A 89 3.15 0.97 7.15
C PHE A 89 2.73 1.56 8.50
N SER A 90 1.63 2.33 8.52
CA SER A 90 1.05 2.90 9.76
C SER A 90 -0.41 2.50 10.05
N GLY A 91 -1.04 1.71 9.17
CA GLY A 91 -2.38 1.15 9.35
C GLY A 91 -2.55 -0.20 8.67
N ASP A 92 -3.74 -0.46 8.11
CA ASP A 92 -4.18 -1.76 7.57
C ASP A 92 -3.38 -2.22 6.33
N ILE A 93 -3.03 -3.50 6.28
CA ILE A 93 -2.36 -4.15 5.15
C ILE A 93 -3.16 -5.39 4.74
N ARG A 94 -3.87 -5.29 3.61
CA ARG A 94 -4.67 -6.34 2.96
C ARG A 94 -4.19 -6.68 1.54
N GLY A 95 -3.32 -5.84 0.97
CA GLY A 95 -2.64 -6.08 -0.29
C GLY A 95 -1.27 -6.74 -0.11
N ARG A 96 -0.48 -6.76 -1.20
CA ARG A 96 0.88 -7.34 -1.21
C ARG A 96 1.97 -6.26 -1.25
N LEU A 97 3.03 -6.46 -0.48
CA LEU A 97 4.34 -5.87 -0.73
C LEU A 97 5.24 -6.92 -1.38
N ASN A 98 5.78 -6.59 -2.55
CA ASN A 98 7.04 -7.11 -3.05
C ASN A 98 8.09 -6.01 -2.79
N ALA A 99 9.16 -6.29 -2.03
CA ALA A 99 10.21 -5.30 -1.82
C ALA A 99 11.06 -5.17 -3.10
N GLY A 100 12.12 -5.97 -3.28
CA GLY A 100 12.90 -5.88 -4.52
C GLY A 100 14.08 -6.84 -4.66
N ASP A 101 14.97 -6.47 -5.58
CA ASP A 101 16.37 -6.91 -5.62
C ASP A 101 17.20 -5.92 -4.77
N GLY A 102 17.55 -6.27 -3.52
CA GLY A 102 17.97 -5.24 -2.58
C GLY A 102 18.54 -5.62 -1.21
N ALA A 103 18.20 -4.79 -0.24
CA ALA A 103 18.43 -5.02 1.19
C ALA A 103 17.36 -4.27 1.99
N ASP A 104 16.15 -4.82 1.89
CA ASP A 104 14.85 -4.29 2.28
C ASP A 104 14.81 -3.81 3.74
N ALA A 105 14.21 -2.66 4.02
CA ALA A 105 13.84 -2.23 5.36
C ALA A 105 12.31 -2.05 5.46
N VAL A 106 11.59 -3.14 5.73
CA VAL A 106 10.14 -3.16 5.88
C VAL A 106 9.76 -3.00 7.36
N THR A 107 8.91 -2.05 7.70
CA THR A 107 8.43 -1.80 9.07
C THR A 107 6.91 -1.66 9.12
N THR A 108 6.26 -2.40 10.01
CA THR A 108 4.85 -2.17 10.38
C THR A 108 4.77 -1.59 11.78
N ASN A 109 4.17 -0.41 11.92
CA ASN A 109 4.08 0.29 13.20
C ASN A 109 3.10 -0.39 14.17
N ARG A 110 3.12 -0.01 15.46
CA ARG A 110 2.20 -0.53 16.48
C ARG A 110 0.70 -0.33 16.20
N GLY A 111 0.36 0.60 15.30
CA GLY A 111 -1.02 0.82 14.82
C GLY A 111 -1.40 0.03 13.56
N SER A 112 -0.45 -0.69 12.96
CA SER A 112 -0.70 -1.49 11.75
C SER A 112 -1.36 -2.84 12.04
N HIS A 113 -2.08 -3.33 11.05
CA HIS A 113 -2.70 -4.65 11.07
C HIS A 113 -2.48 -5.32 9.73
N LEU A 114 -1.61 -6.34 9.69
CA LEU A 114 -1.43 -7.22 8.55
C LEU A 114 -2.54 -8.28 8.58
N PHE A 115 -3.57 -8.11 7.76
CA PHE A 115 -4.75 -8.97 7.67
C PHE A 115 -4.41 -10.33 7.02
N PRO A 116 -5.29 -11.37 7.14
CA PRO A 116 -5.06 -12.69 6.55
C PRO A 116 -4.78 -12.70 5.04
N GLU A 117 -5.32 -11.74 4.29
CA GLU A 117 -5.06 -11.55 2.85
C GLU A 117 -3.71 -10.86 2.57
N GLY A 118 -3.15 -10.16 3.57
CA GLY A 118 -1.92 -9.39 3.46
C GLY A 118 -0.67 -10.26 3.36
N ASP A 119 0.26 -9.83 2.54
CA ASP A 119 1.42 -10.61 2.10
C ASP A 119 2.65 -9.68 2.00
N LEU A 120 3.61 -9.83 2.91
CA LEU A 120 4.89 -9.12 2.88
C LEU A 120 5.97 -10.08 2.40
N ASP A 121 6.69 -9.70 1.34
CA ASP A 121 7.70 -10.48 0.65
C ASP A 121 8.90 -9.57 0.34
N GLY A 122 10.07 -9.87 0.88
CA GLY A 122 11.31 -9.15 0.59
C GLY A 122 11.84 -9.46 -0.82
N GLN A 123 11.95 -10.77 -1.12
CA GLN A 123 12.28 -11.44 -2.39
C GLN A 123 13.75 -11.79 -2.64
N PHE A 124 14.65 -10.82 -2.76
CA PHE A 124 16.03 -11.04 -3.23
C PHE A 124 17.04 -10.12 -2.52
N GLY A 125 18.06 -10.71 -1.89
CA GLY A 125 19.04 -9.98 -1.12
C GLY A 125 18.65 -9.95 0.36
N ARG A 126 19.47 -9.29 1.19
CA ARG A 126 19.32 -9.40 2.64
C ARG A 126 18.37 -8.36 3.21
N ASP A 127 17.19 -8.81 3.55
CA ASP A 127 16.08 -7.99 4.00
C ASP A 127 15.92 -7.96 5.52
N ARG A 128 15.26 -6.91 5.99
CA ARG A 128 14.82 -6.70 7.36
C ARG A 128 13.33 -6.42 7.37
N ILE A 129 12.56 -7.31 7.99
CA ILE A 129 11.13 -7.10 8.20
C ILE A 129 10.84 -7.01 9.69
N THR A 130 10.49 -5.81 10.16
CA THR A 130 10.11 -5.56 11.55
C THR A 130 8.60 -5.40 11.69
N ILE A 131 8.00 -6.25 12.52
CA ILE A 131 6.56 -6.23 12.83
C ILE A 131 6.35 -5.76 14.26
N SER A 132 5.60 -4.69 14.45
CA SER A 132 5.20 -4.19 15.77
C SER A 132 3.70 -4.04 15.98
N GLY A 133 2.89 -4.27 14.94
CA GLY A 133 1.43 -4.24 15.00
C GLY A 133 0.78 -5.62 15.19
N THR A 134 -0.47 -5.76 14.75
CA THR A 134 -1.15 -7.06 14.65
C THR A 134 -0.75 -7.76 13.36
N ALA A 135 -0.43 -9.06 13.42
CA ALA A 135 -0.12 -9.88 12.26
C ALA A 135 -0.99 -11.13 12.19
N GLU A 136 -1.79 -11.24 11.14
CA GLU A 136 -2.66 -12.37 10.80
C GLU A 136 -2.38 -12.93 9.40
N GLY A 137 -1.72 -12.16 8.53
CA GLY A 137 -1.29 -12.55 7.20
C GLY A 137 0.11 -13.17 7.16
N LYS A 138 0.79 -12.96 6.02
CA LYS A 138 2.07 -13.61 5.69
C LYS A 138 3.24 -12.63 5.75
N VAL A 139 4.35 -13.09 6.31
CA VAL A 139 5.65 -12.43 6.27
C VAL A 139 6.68 -13.43 5.77
N ARG A 140 7.40 -13.04 4.71
CA ARG A 140 8.43 -13.85 4.06
C ARG A 140 9.65 -12.97 3.86
N GLY A 141 10.84 -13.48 4.16
CA GLY A 141 12.10 -12.84 3.77
C GLY A 141 12.22 -12.92 2.25
N GLY A 142 12.89 -13.93 1.74
CA GLY A 142 12.87 -14.24 0.32
C GLY A 142 13.96 -15.21 -0.07
N GLN A 143 15.15 -14.67 -0.35
CA GLN A 143 16.35 -15.35 -0.79
C GLN A 143 17.57 -14.56 -0.34
N ASP A 144 18.64 -15.25 0.05
CA ASP A 144 19.73 -14.77 0.90
C ASP A 144 19.33 -14.71 2.39
N SER A 145 20.21 -14.25 3.28
CA SER A 145 20.11 -14.45 4.74
C SER A 145 19.38 -13.33 5.48
N ASP A 146 18.07 -13.46 5.64
CA ASP A 146 17.16 -12.42 6.09
C ASP A 146 17.01 -12.27 7.62
N GLN A 147 16.43 -11.14 8.05
CA GLN A 147 16.02 -10.94 9.44
C GLN A 147 14.56 -10.50 9.58
N ILE A 148 13.75 -11.34 10.24
CA ILE A 148 12.36 -11.05 10.58
C ILE A 148 12.25 -10.88 12.10
N ASP A 149 11.99 -9.65 12.54
CA ASP A 149 11.89 -9.27 13.96
C ASP A 149 10.43 -8.95 14.31
N LEU A 150 9.83 -9.70 15.24
CA LEU A 150 8.51 -9.39 15.80
C LEU A 150 8.70 -8.76 17.19
N ASP A 151 8.54 -7.43 17.26
CA ASP A 151 8.78 -6.63 18.47
C ASP A 151 7.53 -5.85 18.91
N ASN A 152 6.97 -6.20 20.07
CA ASN A 152 5.65 -5.76 20.56
C ASN A 152 4.44 -6.22 19.69
N ALA A 153 4.65 -7.12 18.73
CA ALA A 153 3.60 -7.62 17.84
C ALA A 153 2.53 -8.47 18.54
N THR A 154 1.35 -8.57 17.94
CA THR A 154 0.30 -9.54 18.30
C THR A 154 0.04 -10.50 17.15
N THR A 155 0.19 -11.81 17.38
CA THR A 155 -0.09 -12.85 16.36
C THR A 155 -1.45 -13.53 16.54
N ALA A 156 -1.91 -14.19 15.48
CA ALA A 156 -3.09 -15.04 15.41
C ALA A 156 -2.72 -16.45 14.91
N GLN A 157 -3.72 -17.33 14.74
CA GLN A 157 -3.50 -18.69 14.23
C GLN A 157 -3.24 -18.75 12.72
N SER A 158 -3.63 -17.71 11.97
CA SER A 158 -3.39 -17.60 10.53
C SER A 158 -2.02 -17.00 10.18
N THR A 159 -1.31 -16.42 11.15
CA THR A 159 -0.01 -15.79 10.94
C THR A 159 0.98 -16.82 10.38
N LEU A 160 1.59 -16.50 9.25
CA LEU A 160 2.69 -17.28 8.68
C LEU A 160 3.94 -16.40 8.60
N VAL A 161 4.97 -16.78 9.34
CA VAL A 161 6.32 -16.20 9.20
C VAL A 161 7.21 -17.26 8.56
N ARG A 162 7.91 -16.90 7.47
CA ARG A 162 8.90 -17.77 6.82
C ARG A 162 10.18 -16.98 6.59
N GLY A 163 11.36 -17.56 6.88
CA GLY A 163 12.63 -17.02 6.35
C GLY A 163 12.62 -17.12 4.82
N ALA A 164 12.72 -18.37 4.36
CA ALA A 164 12.55 -18.92 3.01
C ALA A 164 13.82 -19.53 2.43
N ARG A 165 14.82 -18.74 1.99
CA ARG A 165 15.97 -19.27 1.22
C ARG A 165 17.31 -18.61 1.56
N GLY A 166 17.80 -18.88 2.75
CA GLY A 166 19.15 -18.55 3.18
C GLY A 166 19.36 -18.95 4.63
N ASP A 167 20.52 -18.64 5.19
CA ASP A 167 20.73 -18.78 6.64
C ASP A 167 19.96 -17.65 7.37
N ASP A 168 18.68 -17.87 7.66
CA ASP A 168 17.73 -16.84 8.08
C ASP A 168 17.66 -16.63 9.60
N ARG A 169 17.12 -15.48 10.02
CA ARG A 169 16.91 -15.13 11.42
C ARG A 169 15.49 -14.67 11.70
N VAL A 170 14.68 -15.52 12.33
CA VAL A 170 13.36 -15.14 12.85
C VAL A 170 13.42 -14.94 14.37
N THR A 171 13.18 -13.72 14.86
CA THR A 171 13.23 -13.38 16.29
C THR A 171 11.90 -12.82 16.78
N PHE A 172 11.22 -13.54 17.68
CA PHE A 172 10.10 -13.03 18.47
C PHE A 172 10.66 -12.43 19.76
N HIS A 173 10.36 -11.16 20.02
CA HIS A 173 10.84 -10.45 21.20
C HIS A 173 10.02 -10.79 22.46
N SER A 174 10.55 -10.41 23.63
CA SER A 174 9.90 -10.67 24.92
C SER A 174 8.48 -10.13 24.97
N GLY A 175 7.52 -10.97 25.35
CA GLY A 175 6.08 -10.64 25.37
C GLY A 175 5.33 -10.93 24.06
N VAL A 176 6.02 -11.23 22.95
CA VAL A 176 5.38 -11.68 21.71
C VAL A 176 5.19 -13.20 21.75
N VAL A 177 3.94 -13.63 21.68
CA VAL A 177 3.54 -15.05 21.58
C VAL A 177 3.42 -15.44 20.12
N ASN A 178 3.95 -16.60 19.72
CA ASN A 178 3.58 -17.24 18.45
C ASN A 178 2.31 -18.07 18.60
N LYS A 179 1.29 -17.79 17.79
CA LYS A 179 0.06 -18.62 17.68
C LYS A 179 -0.09 -19.30 16.31
N GLY A 180 0.74 -18.93 15.33
CA GLY A 180 0.65 -19.36 13.94
C GLY A 180 1.78 -20.33 13.55
N SER A 181 2.23 -20.25 12.30
CA SER A 181 3.40 -20.99 11.81
C SER A 181 4.63 -20.09 11.71
N VAL A 182 5.77 -20.60 12.17
CA VAL A 182 7.10 -20.01 11.97
C VAL A 182 7.98 -21.07 11.34
N GLU A 183 8.47 -20.81 10.14
CA GLU A 183 9.25 -21.75 9.33
C GLU A 183 10.57 -21.09 8.91
N GLY A 184 11.69 -21.81 8.99
CA GLY A 184 12.95 -21.39 8.36
C GLY A 184 12.89 -21.63 6.86
N PHE A 185 12.82 -22.91 6.49
CA PHE A 185 12.60 -23.54 5.17
C PHE A 185 13.86 -24.11 4.49
N ASP A 186 14.55 -23.39 3.59
CA ASP A 186 15.76 -23.85 2.88
C ASP A 186 17.01 -23.09 3.43
N GLY A 187 17.60 -23.50 4.57
CA GLY A 187 18.62 -22.68 5.27
C GLY A 187 19.31 -23.34 6.47
N ASN A 188 20.25 -22.64 7.12
CA ASN A 188 20.75 -22.97 8.47
C ASN A 188 20.26 -21.94 9.48
N ASP A 189 19.03 -22.12 9.96
CA ASP A 189 18.20 -21.03 10.47
C ASP A 189 18.34 -20.78 11.98
N VAL A 190 18.20 -19.51 12.39
CA VAL A 190 18.27 -19.08 13.80
C VAL A 190 16.92 -18.54 14.24
N ILE A 191 16.05 -19.46 14.67
CA ILE A 191 14.68 -19.17 15.12
C ILE A 191 14.62 -19.01 16.65
N VAL A 192 14.10 -17.88 17.12
CA VAL A 192 13.97 -17.56 18.56
C VAL A 192 12.51 -17.21 18.87
N VAL A 193 11.81 -18.08 19.61
CA VAL A 193 10.39 -17.92 19.99
C VAL A 193 10.18 -18.20 21.48
N PRO A 194 10.23 -17.18 22.36
CA PRO A 194 10.18 -17.38 23.81
C PRO A 194 8.87 -17.99 24.34
N ASP A 195 7.73 -17.71 23.69
CA ASP A 195 6.42 -18.30 23.98
C ASP A 195 5.78 -18.79 22.67
N ASN A 196 5.86 -20.09 22.42
CA ASN A 196 5.30 -20.76 21.26
C ASN A 196 4.05 -21.55 21.63
N GLN A 197 2.91 -21.13 21.11
CA GLN A 197 1.61 -21.80 21.22
C GLN A 197 1.11 -22.31 19.85
N GLY A 198 1.80 -21.94 18.77
CA GLY A 198 1.63 -22.45 17.41
C GLY A 198 2.69 -23.49 17.04
N VAL A 199 3.15 -23.44 15.80
CA VAL A 199 4.21 -24.28 15.23
C VAL A 199 5.49 -23.47 15.03
N VAL A 200 6.63 -24.09 15.34
CA VAL A 200 7.95 -23.66 14.88
C VAL A 200 8.59 -24.85 14.19
N ASP A 201 9.10 -24.65 12.98
CA ASP A 201 9.84 -25.63 12.19
C ASP A 201 11.12 -24.95 11.66
N GLY A 202 12.27 -25.62 11.76
CA GLY A 202 13.49 -25.15 11.09
C GLY A 202 13.33 -25.35 9.59
N GLY A 203 13.67 -26.55 9.13
CA GLY A 203 13.25 -27.04 7.82
C GLY A 203 14.27 -28.01 7.24
N ALA A 204 15.06 -27.51 6.31
CA ALA A 204 16.04 -28.28 5.54
C ALA A 204 17.45 -27.68 5.63
N GLY A 205 18.11 -27.85 6.77
CA GLY A 205 19.55 -27.64 6.92
C GLY A 205 20.10 -28.03 8.29
N VAL A 206 20.57 -27.06 9.08
CA VAL A 206 21.11 -27.27 10.43
C VAL A 206 20.67 -26.13 11.36
N ASP A 207 19.55 -26.35 12.04
CA ASP A 207 18.77 -25.24 12.60
C ASP A 207 18.92 -25.06 14.12
N VAL A 208 18.95 -23.80 14.56
CA VAL A 208 19.23 -23.36 15.93
C VAL A 208 17.99 -22.74 16.57
N CYS A 209 17.05 -23.60 16.93
CA CYS A 209 15.76 -23.20 17.50
C CYS A 209 15.81 -23.02 19.03
N ARG A 210 15.56 -21.79 19.48
CA ARG A 210 15.41 -21.41 20.90
C ARG A 210 13.95 -21.15 21.21
N VAL A 211 13.25 -22.15 21.72
CA VAL A 211 11.78 -22.16 21.77
C VAL A 211 11.26 -22.59 23.15
N GLY A 212 10.44 -21.72 23.75
CA GLY A 212 9.63 -22.04 24.94
C GLY A 212 8.20 -22.39 24.55
N GLY A 213 7.50 -23.20 25.35
CA GLY A 213 6.15 -23.69 25.02
C GLY A 213 6.19 -24.95 24.14
N ASN A 214 5.45 -24.95 23.03
CA ASN A 214 5.40 -26.04 22.06
C ASN A 214 6.80 -26.34 21.47
N PRO A 215 7.26 -27.60 21.46
CA PRO A 215 8.58 -27.96 20.96
C PRO A 215 8.68 -27.77 19.43
N PRO A 216 9.83 -27.34 18.89
CA PRO A 216 10.00 -27.14 17.45
C PRO A 216 10.15 -28.46 16.70
N LEU A 217 9.81 -28.43 15.41
CA LEU A 217 10.11 -29.45 14.41
C LEU A 217 11.44 -29.13 13.72
N ASN A 218 12.06 -30.15 13.10
CA ASN A 218 13.29 -30.08 12.29
C ASN A 218 14.32 -29.01 12.73
N CYS A 219 14.80 -29.09 13.98
CA CYS A 219 16.00 -28.37 14.40
C CYS A 219 16.95 -29.26 15.22
N GLU A 220 18.24 -29.09 14.98
CA GLU A 220 19.34 -29.86 15.58
C GLU A 220 19.70 -29.27 16.95
N VAL A 221 19.83 -27.95 17.04
CA VAL A 221 20.29 -27.26 18.27
C VAL A 221 19.10 -26.67 19.02
N ARG A 222 18.32 -27.56 19.64
CA ARG A 222 17.18 -27.19 20.50
C ARG A 222 17.67 -26.71 21.86
N ARG A 223 17.44 -25.44 22.19
CA ARG A 223 17.70 -24.90 23.54
C ARG A 223 16.41 -24.33 24.13
N ARG A 224 16.21 -24.60 25.42
CA ARG A 224 15.23 -23.94 26.29
C ARG A 224 15.87 -22.74 26.97
#